data_AF-A0A533VSG4-F1
#
_entry.id   AF-A0A533VSG4-F1
#
_cell.length_a   1.000
_cell.length_b   1.000
_cell.length_c   1.000
_cell.angle_alpha   90.00
_cell.angle_beta   90.00
_cell.angle_gamma   90.00
#
_symmetry.space_group_name_H-M   'P 1'
#
loop_
_entity.id
_entity.type
_entity.pdbx_description
1 polymer ?
#
loop_
_entity_poly.entity_id
_entity_poly.type
_entity_poly.pdbx_seq_one_letter_code
_entity_poly.pdbx_strand_id
1 'polypeptide(L)'
;MKLALESCRRKPLFIVDHTPWYACAFEWLDVDWVPLTFSIRNYIERWYRTFKERTKRFYHNFGVREGNKAIKRVERFVHLFAFWYKSHEAS
;
A
#
# COMPACT_ATOMS: atom_id res chain seq x y z
N MET A 1 -9.37 -4.80 2.55
CA MET A 1 -9.80 -3.64 3.36
C MET A 1 -10.85 -4.03 4.41
N LYS A 2 -12.04 -4.55 4.04
CA LYS A 2 -13.09 -4.94 5.01
C LYS A 2 -12.60 -5.85 6.14
N LEU A 3 -11.93 -6.97 5.82
CA LEU A 3 -11.33 -7.86 6.82
C LEU A 3 -10.33 -7.15 7.76
N ALA A 4 -9.60 -6.16 7.26
CA ALA A 4 -8.66 -5.40 8.08
C ALA A 4 -9.42 -4.44 9.02
N LEU A 5 -10.50 -3.81 8.54
CA LEU A 5 -11.37 -2.96 9.36
C LEU A 5 -12.08 -3.75 10.45
N GLU A 6 -12.54 -4.97 10.16
CA GLU A 6 -13.15 -5.89 11.13
C GLU A 6 -12.19 -6.27 12.27
N SER A 7 -10.87 -6.25 12.02
CA SER A 7 -9.86 -6.51 13.04
C SER A 7 -9.55 -5.29 13.94
N CYS A 8 -10.01 -4.09 13.57
CA CYS A 8 -9.77 -2.88 14.33
C CYS A 8 -10.74 -2.79 15.53
N ARG A 9 -10.21 -2.49 16.73
CA ARG A 9 -11.03 -2.34 17.95
C ARG A 9 -11.94 -1.09 17.94
N ARG A 10 -11.61 -0.11 17.11
CA ARG A 10 -12.35 1.15 16.91
C ARG A 10 -12.34 1.50 15.43
N LYS A 11 -13.27 2.37 15.02
CA LYS A 11 -13.27 2.96 13.67
C LYS A 11 -11.92 3.66 13.44
N PRO A 12 -11.11 3.20 12.46
CA PRO A 12 -9.80 3.78 12.22
C PRO A 12 -9.93 5.11 11.47
N LEU A 13 -8.99 6.02 11.71
CA LEU A 13 -8.80 7.23 10.93
C LEU A 13 -7.74 6.99 9.85
N PHE A 14 -8.09 7.19 8.58
CA PHE A 14 -7.15 7.10 7.48
C PHE A 14 -6.48 8.45 7.18
N ILE A 15 -5.17 8.43 6.95
CA ILE A 15 -4.40 9.61 6.57
C ILE A 15 -3.99 9.45 5.12
N VAL A 16 -4.44 10.37 4.25
CA VAL A 16 -4.25 10.27 2.78
C VAL A 16 -3.69 11.57 2.20
N ASP A 17 -3.32 11.55 0.91
CA ASP A 17 -3.10 12.79 0.15
C ASP A 17 -4.43 13.43 -0.25
N HIS A 18 -4.34 14.64 -0.81
CA HIS A 18 -5.48 15.45 -1.24
C HIS A 18 -6.15 14.96 -2.53
N THR A 19 -6.05 13.67 -2.86
CA THR A 19 -6.47 13.20 -4.18
C THR A 19 -7.99 12.96 -4.23
N PRO A 20 -8.71 13.44 -5.27
CA PRO A 20 -10.19 13.51 -5.24
C PRO A 20 -10.93 12.17 -5.12
N TRP A 21 -10.35 11.10 -5.63
CA TRP A 21 -10.89 9.75 -5.67
C TRP A 21 -11.02 9.05 -4.31
N TYR A 22 -10.38 9.57 -3.25
CA TYR A 22 -10.50 8.99 -1.90
C TYR A 22 -11.86 9.23 -1.26
N ALA A 23 -12.51 10.36 -1.54
CA ALA A 23 -13.77 10.74 -0.90
C ALA A 23 -14.85 9.66 -1.09
N CYS A 24 -15.11 9.26 -2.34
CA CYS A 24 -16.12 8.24 -2.65
C CYS A 24 -15.79 6.87 -2.01
N ALA A 25 -14.52 6.50 -1.96
CA ALA A 25 -14.11 5.21 -1.40
C ALA A 25 -14.30 5.15 0.12
N PHE A 26 -13.98 6.23 0.83
CA PHE A 26 -14.13 6.29 2.28
C PHE A 26 -15.58 6.48 2.72
N GLU A 27 -16.39 7.18 1.93
CA GLU A 27 -17.84 7.25 2.12
C GLU A 27 -18.47 5.86 2.01
N TRP A 28 -18.12 5.10 0.96
CA TRP A 28 -18.63 3.73 0.79
C TRP A 28 -18.20 2.75 1.90
N LEU A 29 -17.01 2.97 2.47
CA LEU A 29 -16.47 2.15 3.55
C LEU A 29 -16.93 2.60 4.95
N ASP A 30 -17.65 3.73 5.05
CA ASP A 30 -17.99 4.41 6.30
C ASP A 30 -16.77 4.50 7.25
N VAL A 31 -15.68 5.14 6.81
CA VAL A 31 -14.49 5.39 7.63
C VAL A 31 -14.05 6.85 7.58
N ASP A 32 -13.52 7.32 8.71
CA ASP A 32 -13.03 8.69 8.81
C ASP A 32 -11.69 8.81 8.08
N TRP A 33 -11.47 9.95 7.43
CA TRP A 33 -10.22 10.23 6.75
C TRP A 33 -9.84 11.71 6.86
N VAL A 34 -8.53 11.97 6.83
CA VAL A 34 -7.97 13.32 6.81
C VAL A 34 -6.93 13.44 5.69
N PRO A 35 -7.07 14.42 4.79
CA PRO A 35 -6.02 14.73 3.82
C PRO A 35 -4.92 15.55 4.51
N LEU A 36 -3.68 15.05 4.46
CA LEU A 36 -2.52 15.73 5.00
C LEU A 36 -1.38 15.77 3.99
N THR A 37 -0.76 16.94 3.84
CA THR A 37 0.53 17.11 3.17
C THR A 37 1.67 17.01 4.17
N PHE A 38 2.67 16.17 3.86
CA PHE A 38 3.88 15.97 4.68
C PHE A 38 3.56 15.49 6.12
N SER A 39 4.57 15.23 6.96
CA SER A 39 4.49 14.65 8.32
C SER A 39 4.44 13.11 8.40
N ILE A 40 3.45 12.52 9.06
CA ILE A 40 3.34 11.08 9.34
C ILE A 40 3.28 10.22 8.06
N ARG A 41 2.91 10.83 6.93
CA ARG A 41 2.95 10.21 5.60
C ARG A 41 4.37 9.96 5.07
N ASN A 42 5.40 10.57 5.66
CA ASN A 42 6.80 10.32 5.30
C ASN A 42 7.16 8.83 5.45
N TYR A 43 6.51 8.10 6.37
CA TYR A 43 6.70 6.65 6.48
C TYR A 43 6.26 5.92 5.21
N ILE A 44 5.01 6.14 4.79
CA ILE A 44 4.46 5.44 3.62
C ILE A 44 5.13 5.88 2.32
N GLU A 45 5.54 7.14 2.22
CA GLU A 45 6.32 7.65 1.08
C GLU A 45 7.69 6.96 0.97
N ARG A 46 8.41 6.80 2.10
CA ARG A 46 9.68 6.06 2.14
C ARG A 46 9.49 4.59 1.77
N TRP A 47 8.42 3.96 2.27
CA TRP A 47 8.05 2.58 1.91
C TRP A 47 7.87 2.44 0.40
N TYR A 48 7.05 3.30 -0.23
CA TYR A 48 6.80 3.26 -1.66
C TYR A 48 8.03 3.60 -2.50
N ARG A 49 8.88 4.53 -2.04
CA ARG A 49 10.16 4.83 -2.70
C ARG A 49 11.03 3.56 -2.76
N THR A 50 11.20 2.90 -1.62
CA THR A 50 12.01 1.68 -1.52
C THR A 50 11.41 0.54 -2.35
N PHE A 51 10.09 0.37 -2.31
CA PHE A 51 9.37 -0.61 -3.14
C PHE A 51 9.67 -0.39 -4.63
N LYS A 52 9.51 0.84 -5.12
CA LYS A 52 9.78 1.20 -6.52
C LYS A 52 11.25 0.94 -6.90
N GLU A 53 12.19 1.31 -6.04
CA GLU A 53 13.62 1.03 -6.26
C GLU A 53 13.91 -0.47 -6.39
N ARG A 54 13.26 -1.31 -5.57
CA ARG A 54 13.39 -2.77 -5.71
C ARG A 54 12.79 -3.28 -7.02
N THR A 55 11.67 -2.70 -7.48
CA THR A 55 11.09 -3.07 -8.77
C THR A 55 11.97 -2.72 -9.97
N LYS A 56 12.76 -1.64 -9.88
CA LYS A 56 13.71 -1.23 -10.92
C LYS A 56 14.79 -2.28 -11.20
N ARG A 57 15.17 -3.09 -10.20
CA ARG A 57 16.22 -4.13 -10.34
C ARG A 57 15.90 -5.19 -11.39
N PHE A 58 14.62 -5.39 -11.68
CA PHE A 58 14.16 -6.29 -12.73
C PHE A 58 13.38 -5.54 -13.83
N TYR A 59 13.69 -4.25 -14.01
CA TYR A 59 13.07 -3.40 -15.04
C TYR A 59 11.53 -3.33 -14.94
N HIS A 60 10.96 -3.47 -13.73
CA HIS A 60 9.52 -3.58 -13.50
C HIS A 60 8.85 -4.74 -14.27
N ASN A 61 9.62 -5.74 -14.69
CA ASN A 61 9.14 -6.86 -15.50
C ASN A 61 8.57 -7.99 -14.64
N PHE A 62 7.24 -8.11 -14.64
CA PHE A 62 6.52 -9.21 -14.00
C PHE A 62 6.04 -10.29 -14.99
N GLY A 63 6.59 -10.34 -16.21
CA GLY A 63 6.27 -11.36 -17.21
C GLY A 63 4.82 -11.32 -17.68
N VAL A 64 4.39 -10.21 -18.29
CA VAL A 64 2.97 -9.91 -18.59
C VAL A 64 2.30 -10.75 -19.69
N ARG A 65 3.01 -11.71 -20.29
CA ARG A 65 2.51 -12.57 -21.39
C ARG A 65 1.23 -13.34 -21.02
N GLU A 66 1.03 -13.61 -19.72
CA GLU A 66 -0.17 -14.24 -19.20
C GLU A 66 -0.73 -13.39 -18.05
N GLY A 67 -1.79 -12.62 -18.30
CA GLY A 67 -2.31 -11.60 -17.37
C GLY A 67 -2.59 -12.13 -15.96
N ASN A 68 -3.31 -13.24 -15.83
CA ASN A 68 -3.61 -13.85 -14.52
C ASN A 68 -2.33 -14.30 -13.77
N LYS A 69 -1.33 -14.82 -14.49
CA LYS A 69 -0.04 -15.20 -13.87
C LYS A 69 0.78 -13.97 -13.51
N ALA A 70 0.69 -12.89 -14.29
CA ALA A 70 1.36 -11.63 -14.00
C ALA A 70 0.83 -11.00 -12.71
N ILE A 71 -0.49 -10.95 -12.50
CA ILE A 71 -1.11 -10.47 -11.26
C ILE A 71 -0.59 -11.27 -10.06
N LYS A 72 -0.59 -12.61 -10.15
CA LYS A 72 -0.06 -13.47 -9.07
C LYS A 72 1.42 -13.23 -8.77
N ARG A 73 2.23 -12.88 -9.77
CA ARG A 73 3.65 -12.53 -9.55
C ARG A 73 3.80 -11.18 -8.85
N VAL A 74 3.00 -10.18 -9.24
CA VAL A 74 2.96 -8.89 -8.55
C VAL A 74 2.52 -9.07 -7.10
N GLU A 75 1.46 -9.83 -6.85
CA GLU A 75 0.96 -10.12 -5.50
C GLU A 75 2.03 -10.78 -4.63
N ARG A 76 2.68 -11.85 -5.13
CA ARG A 76 3.79 -12.51 -4.42
C ARG A 76 4.95 -11.56 -4.13
N PHE A 77 5.30 -10.70 -5.08
CA PHE A 77 6.34 -9.71 -4.87
C PHE A 77 5.96 -8.70 -3.79
N VAL A 78 4.73 -8.19 -3.79
CA VAL A 78 4.24 -7.25 -2.77
C VAL A 78 4.26 -7.91 -1.38
N HIS A 79 3.79 -9.15 -1.25
CA HIS A 79 3.82 -9.87 0.02
C HIS A 79 5.25 -10.11 0.51
N LEU A 80 6.15 -10.59 -0.36
CA LEU A 80 7.54 -10.82 -0.02
C LEU A 80 8.25 -9.52 0.38
N PHE A 81 8.00 -8.44 -0.36
CA PHE A 81 8.56 -7.12 -0.06
C PHE A 81 8.05 -6.60 1.28
N ALA A 82 6.74 -6.67 1.55
CA ALA A 82 6.16 -6.21 2.81
C ALA A 82 6.74 -6.98 4.01
N PHE A 83 6.91 -8.30 3.89
CA PHE A 83 7.58 -9.13 4.88
C PHE A 83 9.04 -8.69 5.09
N TRP A 84 9.81 -8.61 4.00
CA TRP A 84 11.22 -8.20 4.04
C TRP A 84 11.43 -6.82 4.64
N TYR A 85 10.62 -5.84 4.23
CA TYR A 85 10.71 -4.45 4.68
C TYR A 85 10.44 -4.34 6.19
N LYS A 86 9.41 -5.04 6.68
CA LYS A 86 9.11 -5.11 8.12
C LYS A 86 10.26 -5.72 8.93
N SER A 87 10.90 -6.78 8.42
CA SER A 87 12.05 -7.40 9.09
C SER A 87 13.28 -6.48 9.16
N HIS A 88 13.46 -5.59 8.18
CA HIS A 88 14.60 -4.67 8.14
C HIS A 88 14.41 -3.38 8.96
N GLU A 89 13.17 -2.95 9.21
CA GLU A 89 12.90 -1.80 10.10
C GLU A 89 13.01 -2.14 11.60
N ALA A 90 13.08 -3.43 11.96
CA ALA A 90 13.19 -3.90 13.34
C ALA A 90 14.64 -4.21 13.79
N SER A 91 15.63 -3.95 12.93
CA SER A 91 17.08 -4.09 13.19
C SER A 91 17.74 -2.71 13.25
#